data_AF-A0A7C6WMY0-F1
#
_entry.id   AF-A0A7C6WMY0-F1
#
_cell.length_a   1.000
_cell.length_b   1.000
_cell.length_c   1.000
_cell.angle_alpha   90.00
_cell.angle_beta   90.00
_cell.angle_gamma   90.00
#
_symmetry.space_group_name_H-M   'P 1'
#
loop_
_entity.id
_entity.type
_entity.pdbx_description
1 polymer ?
#
loop_
_entity_poly.entity_id
_entity_poly.type
_entity_poly.pdbx_seq_one_letter_code
_entity_poly.pdbx_strand_id
1 'polypeptide(L)' 'TDGLIEARNASKEFYGSERLKKVLKNNLNKPVKYMADDVCDSVFEFMGRQNTQDDITFFIMEAKKEH' A
#
# COMPACT_ATOMS: atom_id res chain seq x y z
N THR A 1 -3.77 -6.94 -5.37
CA THR A 1 -4.95 -7.79 -5.09
C THR A 1 -5.78 -7.09 -4.03
N ASP A 2 -6.98 -7.59 -3.79
CA ASP A 2 -7.86 -7.18 -2.70
C ASP A 2 -7.22 -7.38 -1.31
N GLY A 3 -6.40 -8.42 -1.12
CA GLY A 3 -5.63 -8.65 0.11
C GLY A 3 -4.89 -7.41 0.66
N LEU A 4 -4.48 -6.47 -0.20
CA LEU A 4 -3.89 -5.18 0.21
C LEU A 4 -4.90 -4.24 0.90
N ILE A 5 -6.06 -4.02 0.28
CA ILE A 5 -7.07 -3.08 0.78
C ILE A 5 -7.94 -3.72 1.87
N GLU A 6 -8.03 -5.04 1.90
CA GLU A 6 -8.77 -5.83 2.88
C GLU A 6 -7.93 -6.25 4.09
N ALA A 7 -6.63 -5.92 4.12
CA ALA A 7 -5.79 -6.13 5.30
C ALA A 7 -6.41 -5.46 6.53
N ARG A 8 -6.40 -6.15 7.68
CA ARG A 8 -7.05 -5.66 8.91
C ARG A 8 -6.09 -5.39 10.05
N ASN A 9 -6.40 -4.35 10.82
CA ASN A 9 -5.76 -4.09 12.10
C ASN A 9 -6.42 -4.87 13.25
N ALA A 10 -5.93 -4.68 14.48
CA ALA A 10 -6.46 -5.32 15.69
C ALA A 10 -7.94 -4.98 15.97
N SER A 11 -8.41 -3.82 15.51
CA SER A 11 -9.81 -3.38 15.61
C SER A 11 -10.70 -3.98 14.50
N LYS A 12 -10.16 -4.87 13.66
CA LYS A 12 -10.81 -5.47 12.48
C LYS A 12 -11.20 -4.45 11.40
N GLU A 13 -10.64 -3.24 11.47
CA GLU A 13 -10.83 -2.22 10.44
C GLU A 13 -10.00 -2.58 9.22
N PHE A 14 -10.55 -2.38 8.04
CA PHE A 14 -9.83 -2.53 6.79
C PHE A 14 -8.83 -1.39 6.58
N TYR A 15 -7.68 -1.71 5.98
CA TYR A 15 -6.71 -0.72 5.54
C TYR A 15 -7.38 0.28 4.58
N GLY A 16 -8.09 -0.25 3.60
CA GLY A 16 -8.96 0.50 2.70
C GLY A 16 -8.21 1.34 1.67
N SER A 17 -8.95 1.75 0.63
CA SER A 17 -8.39 2.52 -0.48
C SER A 17 -7.97 3.94 -0.09
N GLU A 18 -8.56 4.54 0.95
CA GLU A 18 -8.22 5.90 1.38
C GLU A 18 -6.81 6.00 1.97
N ARG A 19 -6.37 5.00 2.75
CA ARG A 19 -5.00 4.95 3.25
C ARG A 19 -4.00 4.73 2.11
N LEU A 20 -4.30 3.81 1.20
CA LEU A 20 -3.50 3.59 0.00
C LEU A 20 -3.33 4.88 -0.82
N LYS A 21 -4.44 5.57 -1.12
CA LYS A 21 -4.41 6.85 -1.86
C LYS A 21 -3.55 7.90 -1.15
N LYS A 22 -3.59 7.97 0.18
CA LYS A 22 -2.75 8.90 0.96
C LYS A 22 -1.26 8.58 0.78
N VAL A 23 -0.87 7.31 0.86
CA VAL A 23 0.52 6.87 0.65
C VAL A 23 0.98 7.21 -0.77
N LEU A 24 0.18 6.90 -1.80
CA LEU A 24 0.51 7.19 -3.19
C LEU A 24 0.68 8.70 -3.43
N LYS A 25 -0.23 9.53 -2.90
CA LYS A 25 -0.16 10.99 -3.00
C LYS A 25 1.10 11.57 -2.35
N ASN A 26 1.51 11.03 -1.21
CA ASN A 26 2.72 11.46 -0.50
C ASN A 26 4.02 11.07 -1.22
N ASN A 27 3.94 10.20 -2.24
CA ASN A 27 5.08 9.63 -2.94
C ASN A 27 5.21 10.03 -4.41
N LEU A 28 4.32 10.88 -4.94
CA LEU A 28 4.28 11.23 -6.37
C LEU A 28 5.59 11.77 -6.94
N ASN A 29 6.44 12.40 -6.11
CA ASN A 29 7.71 13.00 -6.53
C ASN A 29 8.93 12.11 -6.21
N LYS A 30 8.73 10.89 -5.71
CA LYS A 30 9.80 9.95 -5.38
C LYS A 30 9.93 8.88 -6.47
N PRO A 31 11.12 8.28 -6.66
CA PRO A 31 11.26 7.11 -7.52
C PRO A 31 10.29 5.99 -7.12
N VAL A 32 9.71 5.30 -8.10
CA VAL A 32 8.65 4.29 -7.93
C VAL A 32 8.99 3.20 -6.90
N LYS A 33 10.27 2.85 -6.76
CA LYS A 33 10.75 1.88 -5.77
C LYS A 33 10.40 2.33 -4.34
N TYR A 34 10.64 3.59 -3.99
CA TYR A 34 10.30 4.11 -2.66
C TYR A 34 8.79 4.15 -2.43
N MET A 35 8.00 4.34 -3.49
CA MET A 35 6.53 4.25 -3.37
C MET A 35 6.09 2.82 -3.03
N ALA A 36 6.74 1.80 -3.61
CA ALA A 36 6.44 0.41 -3.29
C ALA A 36 6.82 0.07 -1.83
N ASP A 37 8.00 0.51 -1.39
CA ASP A 37 8.46 0.35 -0.01
C ASP A 37 7.49 1.04 0.97
N ASP A 38 7.12 2.30 0.73
CA ASP A 38 6.18 3.06 1.57
C ASP A 38 4.76 2.43 1.61
N VAL A 39 4.32 1.77 0.52
CA VAL A 39 3.04 1.03 0.50
C VAL A 39 3.13 -0.22 1.37
N CYS A 40 4.22 -0.99 1.27
CA CYS A 40 4.46 -2.15 2.15
C CYS A 40 4.47 -1.72 3.61
N ASP A 41 5.29 -0.73 3.96
CA ASP A 41 5.45 -0.26 5.34
C ASP A 41 4.12 0.25 5.89
N SER A 42 3.39 1.06 5.12
CA SER A 42 2.11 1.60 5.59
C SER A 42 1.07 0.52 5.91
N VAL A 43 1.05 -0.59 5.16
CA VAL A 43 0.08 -1.68 5.39
C VAL A 43 0.50 -2.52 6.58
N PHE A 44 1.77 -2.92 6.67
CA PHE A 44 2.27 -3.70 7.79
C PHE A 44 2.24 -2.91 9.11
N GLU A 45 2.55 -1.62 9.09
CA GLU A 45 2.39 -0.75 10.26
C GLU A 45 0.92 -0.63 10.69
N PHE A 46 -0.01 -0.49 9.74
CA PHE A 46 -1.45 -0.46 10.04
C PHE A 46 -1.94 -1.77 10.67
N MET A 47 -1.48 -2.91 10.15
CA MET A 47 -1.79 -4.24 10.69
C MET A 47 -1.16 -4.45 12.08
N GLY A 48 -0.01 -3.83 12.35
CA GLY A 48 0.76 -4.04 13.57
C GLY A 48 1.22 -5.50 13.69
N ARG A 49 0.82 -6.18 14.76
CA ARG A 49 1.16 -7.61 15.01
C ARG A 49 0.13 -8.60 14.45
N GLN A 50 -0.85 -8.13 13.67
CA GLN A 50 -1.84 -9.02 13.07
C GLN A 50 -1.20 -9.78 11.90
N ASN A 51 -1.54 -11.05 11.76
CA ASN A 51 -1.17 -11.82 10.58
C ASN A 51 -2.00 -11.38 9.37
N THR A 52 -1.44 -11.54 8.18
CA THR A 52 -2.18 -11.40 6.93
C THR A 52 -3.30 -12.45 6.88
N GLN A 53 -4.48 -12.05 6.43
CA GLN A 53 -5.60 -12.96 6.21
C GLN A 53 -5.62 -13.52 4.78
N ASP A 54 -4.90 -12.88 3.87
CA ASP A 54 -4.75 -13.20 2.46
C ASP A 54 -3.40 -12.68 1.94
N ASP A 55 -2.97 -13.15 0.78
CA ASP A 55 -1.72 -12.72 0.15
C ASP A 55 -1.82 -11.28 -0.37
N ILE A 56 -0.85 -10.46 0.05
CA ILE A 56 -0.74 -9.07 -0.40
C ILE A 56 0.19 -9.03 -1.62
N THR A 57 -0.36 -8.75 -2.80
CA THR A 57 0.42 -8.57 -4.04
C THR A 57 0.02 -7.28 -4.75
N PHE A 58 0.98 -6.45 -5.16
CA PHE A 58 0.72 -5.25 -5.95
C PHE A 58 1.89 -4.94 -6.90
N PHE A 59 1.62 -4.11 -7.91
CA PHE A 59 2.63 -3.59 -8.83
C PHE A 59 2.45 -2.07 -8.97
N ILE A 60 3.57 -1.36 -9.09
CA ILE A 60 3.59 0.08 -9.37
C ILE A 60 4.45 0.30 -10.60
N MET A 61 3.96 1.10 -11.54
CA MET A 61 4.65 1.44 -12.77
C MET A 61 4.65 2.96 -12.95
N GLU A 62 5.81 3.50 -13.31
CA GLU A 62 5.94 4.89 -13.77
C GLU A 62 5.84 4.90 -15.30
N ALA A 63 4.85 5.60 -15.83
CA ALA A 63 4.74 5.82 -17.28
C ALA A 63 5.49 7.11 -17.63
N LYS A 64 6.55 6.99 -18.42
CA LYS A 64 7.22 8.14 -19.03
C LYS A 64 6.56 8.45 -20.35
N LYS A 65 6.22 9.73 -20.59
CA LYS A 65 5.90 10.18 -21.95
C LYS A 65 7.21 10.37 -22.69
N GLU A 66 7.39 9.63 -23.78
CA GLU A 66 8.40 10.00 -24.77
C GLU A 66 7.95 11.29 -25.46
N HIS A 67 8.87 12.25 -25.55
CA HIS A 67 8.71 13.51 -26.26
C HIS A 67 9.58 13.50 -27.51
#